data_AF-A0A3D1SBB8-F1
#
_entry.id   AF-A0A3D1SBB8-F1
#
_cell.length_a   1.000
_cell.length_b   1.000
_cell.length_c   1.000
_cell.angle_alpha   90.00
_cell.angle_beta   90.00
_cell.angle_gamma   90.00
#
_symmetry.space_group_name_H-M   'P 1'
#
loop_
_entity.id
_entity.type
_entity.pdbx_description
1 polymer ?
#
loop_
_entity_poly.entity_id
_entity_poly.type
_entity_poly.pdbx_seq_one_letter_code
_entity_poly.pdbx_strand_id
1 'polypeptide(L)'
;MFLPENIDLAQSEKYTLSIRLMPDGFSFCIFSPADKSVFHYQEKTFSKNLSLIGNIEKTFFEVNFFSQPFKKTFVTIVSPRYTIVPDAYFEWRKAKELFEFNIHGESGKVLNNYISESSCRILFDLDEEVYSFLCRNLWNPSFFSHKARLLPFFANYRVVDRRKRCFVDFHDEMVSVTCFSGSTLLSANTYPDKDKYDALFNIVNVWEKQSLDQNSDLLVLSGNLPDNKESIATLKKLIKNV
;
A
#
# COMPACT_ATOMS: atom_id res chain seq x y z
N MET A 1 -20.85 16.56 3.45
CA MET A 1 -20.00 16.20 2.29
C MET A 1 -20.89 16.12 1.07
N PHE A 2 -20.46 16.64 -0.08
CA PHE A 2 -21.25 16.59 -1.33
C PHE A 2 -20.58 15.64 -2.32
N LEU A 3 -21.34 14.65 -2.80
CA LEU A 3 -20.92 13.82 -3.93
C LEU A 3 -21.29 14.51 -5.25
N PRO A 4 -20.53 14.28 -6.33
CA PRO A 4 -20.90 14.70 -7.67
C PRO A 4 -22.30 14.20 -8.09
N GLU A 5 -23.02 14.99 -8.88
CA GLU A 5 -24.40 14.67 -9.33
C GLU A 5 -24.48 13.36 -10.14
N ASN A 6 -23.38 12.94 -10.78
CA ASN A 6 -23.32 11.70 -11.55
C ASN A 6 -23.08 10.44 -10.70
N ILE A 7 -23.08 10.56 -9.37
CA ILE A 7 -23.04 9.43 -8.43
C ILE A 7 -24.40 9.31 -7.74
N ASP A 8 -25.21 8.35 -8.19
CA ASP A 8 -26.48 8.03 -7.56
C ASP A 8 -26.30 6.89 -6.53
N LEU A 9 -26.25 7.25 -5.25
CA LEU A 9 -26.08 6.28 -4.17
C LEU A 9 -27.24 5.28 -4.05
N ALA A 10 -28.42 5.56 -4.61
CA ALA A 10 -29.49 4.58 -4.69
C ALA A 10 -29.13 3.39 -5.62
N GLN A 11 -28.10 3.56 -6.46
CA GLN A 11 -27.54 2.55 -7.36
C GLN A 11 -26.09 2.19 -6.98
N SER A 12 -25.78 2.24 -5.68
CA SER A 12 -24.43 1.97 -5.15
C SER A 12 -23.86 0.61 -5.59
N GLU A 13 -24.71 -0.38 -5.89
CA GLU A 13 -24.35 -1.70 -6.41
C GLU A 13 -23.68 -1.66 -7.80
N LYS A 14 -23.71 -0.51 -8.48
CA LYS A 14 -22.98 -0.28 -9.74
C LYS A 14 -21.55 0.20 -9.51
N TYR A 15 -21.25 0.73 -8.33
CA TYR A 15 -19.99 1.40 -8.03
C TYR A 15 -19.07 0.57 -7.14
N THR A 16 -17.77 0.85 -7.22
CA THR A 16 -16.77 0.32 -6.29
C THR A 16 -16.36 1.43 -5.32
N LEU A 17 -16.39 1.11 -4.03
CA LEU A 17 -15.81 1.92 -2.98
C LEU A 17 -14.39 1.40 -2.69
N SER A 18 -13.40 2.28 -2.71
CA SER A 18 -12.04 1.96 -2.29
C SER A 18 -11.61 2.93 -1.21
N ILE A 19 -11.31 2.41 -0.03
CA ILE A 19 -10.80 3.12 1.14
C ILE A 19 -9.31 2.84 1.28
N ARG A 20 -8.53 3.86 1.63
CA ARG A 20 -7.12 3.78 1.97
C ARG A 20 -6.93 4.34 3.38
N LEU A 21 -6.48 3.48 4.29
CA LEU A 21 -6.17 3.82 5.67
C LEU A 21 -4.67 4.07 5.78
N MET A 22 -4.31 5.30 6.15
CA MET A 22 -2.95 5.76 6.37
C MET A 22 -2.71 5.96 7.87
N PRO A 23 -1.45 5.97 8.35
CA PRO A 23 -1.15 6.20 9.76
C PRO A 23 -1.73 7.53 10.29
N ASP A 24 -1.71 8.57 9.46
CA ASP A 24 -2.09 9.94 9.79
C ASP A 24 -3.35 10.41 9.03
N GLY A 25 -4.03 9.52 8.33
CA GLY A 25 -5.16 9.91 7.50
C GLY A 25 -6.00 8.78 6.93
N PHE A 26 -7.00 9.22 6.18
CA PHE A 26 -7.99 8.40 5.53
C PHE A 26 -8.28 8.99 4.16
N SER A 27 -8.27 8.18 3.12
CA SER A 27 -8.81 8.59 1.83
C SER A 27 -9.73 7.54 1.25
N PHE A 28 -10.59 7.95 0.35
CA PHE A 28 -11.46 7.04 -0.36
C PHE A 28 -11.79 7.55 -1.75
N CYS A 29 -12.19 6.61 -2.60
CA CYS A 29 -12.83 6.93 -3.86
C CYS A 29 -14.04 6.05 -4.13
N ILE A 30 -14.99 6.61 -4.87
CA ILE A 30 -16.08 5.90 -5.51
C ILE A 30 -15.84 5.98 -7.02
N PHE A 31 -15.92 4.84 -7.70
CA PHE A 31 -15.81 4.82 -9.15
C PHE A 31 -16.69 3.76 -9.80
N SER A 32 -17.12 4.01 -11.03
CA SER A 32 -17.81 3.00 -11.84
C SER A 32 -16.82 2.24 -12.72
N PRO A 33 -16.77 0.90 -12.65
CA PRO A 33 -16.00 0.10 -13.60
C PRO A 33 -16.54 0.21 -15.04
N ALA A 34 -17.81 0.59 -15.22
CA ALA A 34 -18.48 0.70 -16.51
C ALA A 34 -18.39 2.10 -17.12
N ASP A 35 -18.22 3.14 -16.30
CA ASP A 35 -18.19 4.54 -16.73
C ASP A 35 -17.07 5.30 -16.03
N LYS A 36 -16.03 5.68 -16.80
CA LYS A 36 -14.86 6.39 -16.29
C LYS A 36 -15.16 7.83 -15.86
N SER A 37 -16.27 8.41 -16.29
CA SER A 37 -16.68 9.76 -15.85
C SER A 37 -17.20 9.77 -14.41
N VAL A 38 -17.64 8.61 -13.91
CA VAL A 38 -18.09 8.42 -12.53
C VAL A 38 -16.88 8.12 -11.66
N PHE A 39 -16.31 9.18 -11.09
CA PHE A 39 -15.19 9.12 -10.17
C PHE A 39 -15.30 10.24 -9.13
N HIS A 40 -15.13 9.89 -7.87
CA HIS A 40 -14.99 10.86 -6.79
C HIS A 40 -13.89 10.40 -5.85
N TYR A 41 -13.00 11.31 -5.45
CA TYR A 41 -11.95 11.07 -4.49
C TYR A 41 -12.02 12.11 -3.39
N GLN A 42 -11.85 11.67 -2.14
CA GLN A 42 -11.68 12.55 -1.01
C GLN A 42 -10.65 11.99 -0.03
N GLU A 43 -9.95 12.90 0.63
CA GLU A 43 -8.98 12.64 1.68
C GLU A 43 -9.30 13.45 2.93
N LYS A 44 -8.92 12.90 4.08
CA LYS A 44 -9.05 13.50 5.41
C LYS A 44 -7.82 13.16 6.24
N THR A 45 -7.20 14.16 6.82
CA THR A 45 -6.14 13.99 7.82
C THR A 45 -6.76 13.67 9.17
N PHE A 46 -6.14 12.78 9.93
CA PHE A 46 -6.57 12.43 11.27
C PHE A 46 -6.20 13.52 12.28
N SER A 47 -7.09 13.72 13.26
CA SER A 47 -6.83 14.58 14.39
C SER A 47 -5.85 13.92 15.33
N LYS A 48 -4.82 14.66 15.75
CA LYS A 48 -3.86 14.23 16.78
C LYS A 48 -4.49 14.05 18.18
N ASN A 49 -5.72 14.55 18.38
CA ASN A 49 -6.42 14.48 19.66
C ASN A 49 -7.27 13.21 19.82
N LEU A 50 -7.38 12.39 18.77
CA LEU A 50 -8.19 11.17 18.77
C LEU A 50 -7.27 9.97 18.50
N SER A 51 -7.66 8.80 19.03
CA SER A 51 -7.05 7.53 18.64
C SER A 51 -7.31 7.23 17.16
N LEU A 52 -6.60 6.24 16.61
CA LEU A 52 -6.85 5.75 15.24
C LEU A 52 -8.32 5.36 15.04
N ILE A 53 -8.85 4.53 15.94
CA ILE A 53 -10.26 4.11 15.88
C ILE A 53 -11.21 5.32 15.99
N GLY A 54 -10.98 6.24 16.93
CA GLY A 54 -11.84 7.41 17.10
C GLY A 54 -11.85 8.33 15.86
N ASN A 55 -10.73 8.45 15.16
CA ASN A 55 -10.66 9.16 13.89
C ASN A 55 -11.45 8.44 12.77
N ILE A 56 -11.35 7.11 12.70
CA ILE A 56 -12.10 6.29 11.73
C ILE A 56 -13.60 6.38 12.01
N GLU A 57 -14.02 6.22 13.26
CA GLU A 57 -15.42 6.34 13.68
C GLU A 57 -16.01 7.71 13.33
N LYS A 58 -15.29 8.78 13.66
CA LYS A 58 -15.66 10.14 13.27
C LYS A 58 -15.81 10.29 11.76
N THR A 59 -14.88 9.71 11.00
CA THR A 59 -14.92 9.77 9.53
C THR A 59 -16.14 9.04 8.97
N PHE A 60 -16.48 7.86 9.50
CA PHE A 60 -17.67 7.11 9.11
C PHE A 60 -18.97 7.81 9.51
N PHE A 61 -18.99 8.47 10.67
CA PHE A 61 -20.15 9.27 11.08
C PHE A 61 -20.38 10.46 10.13
N GLU A 62 -19.31 11.14 9.70
CA GLU A 62 -19.39 12.26 8.75
C GLU A 62 -19.72 11.82 7.32
N VAL A 63 -19.40 10.57 6.95
CA VAL A 63 -19.61 9.99 5.62
C VAL A 63 -20.64 8.86 5.70
N ASN A 64 -21.92 9.26 5.65
CA ASN A 64 -23.07 8.41 5.91
C ASN A 64 -23.37 7.32 4.87
N PHE A 65 -22.60 7.21 3.79
CA PHE A 65 -22.86 6.26 2.69
C PHE A 65 -21.90 5.07 2.65
N PHE A 66 -20.88 4.98 3.52
CA PHE A 66 -19.94 3.85 3.48
C PHE A 66 -20.60 2.49 3.77
N SER A 67 -21.74 2.48 4.46
CA SER A 67 -22.53 1.28 4.73
C SER A 67 -23.42 0.84 3.57
N GLN A 68 -23.50 1.61 2.47
CA GLN A 68 -24.28 1.24 1.30
C GLN A 68 -23.72 -0.03 0.63
N PRO A 69 -24.57 -0.85 -0.03
CA PRO A 69 -24.17 -2.11 -0.63
C PRO A 69 -23.45 -1.91 -1.98
N PHE A 70 -22.25 -1.33 -1.94
CA PHE A 70 -21.41 -1.17 -3.12
C PHE A 70 -21.12 -2.51 -3.82
N LYS A 71 -20.90 -2.47 -5.13
CA LYS A 71 -20.52 -3.64 -5.95
C LYS A 71 -19.33 -4.38 -5.33
N LYS A 72 -18.34 -3.60 -4.92
CA LYS A 72 -17.12 -4.05 -4.22
C LYS A 72 -16.70 -2.95 -3.25
N THR A 73 -16.25 -3.38 -2.08
CA THR A 73 -15.62 -2.51 -1.10
C THR A 73 -14.20 -2.98 -0.85
N PHE A 74 -13.25 -2.12 -1.15
CA PHE A 74 -11.83 -2.38 -0.93
C PHE A 74 -11.31 -1.52 0.22
N VAL A 75 -10.54 -2.11 1.11
CA VAL A 75 -9.83 -1.40 2.18
C VAL A 75 -8.35 -1.67 2.02
N THR A 76 -7.56 -0.64 1.76
CA THR A 76 -6.11 -0.73 1.61
C THR A 76 -5.43 -0.18 2.86
N ILE A 77 -4.61 -0.99 3.50
CA ILE A 77 -3.89 -0.66 4.73
C ILE A 77 -2.47 -0.23 4.35
N VAL A 78 -2.15 1.03 4.62
CA VAL A 78 -0.81 1.58 4.45
C VAL A 78 -0.09 1.45 5.79
N SER A 79 0.90 0.57 5.82
CA SER A 79 1.67 0.26 7.03
C SER A 79 2.99 -0.39 6.62
N PRO A 80 4.10 -0.12 7.32
CA PRO A 80 5.35 -0.86 7.12
C PRO A 80 5.28 -2.27 7.74
N ARG A 81 4.23 -2.58 8.53
CA ARG A 81 4.05 -3.86 9.21
C ARG A 81 3.48 -4.92 8.27
N TYR A 82 4.34 -5.42 7.39
CA TYR A 82 4.04 -6.58 6.57
C TYR A 82 5.29 -7.43 6.36
N THR A 83 5.10 -8.71 6.09
CA THR A 83 6.15 -9.60 5.62
C THR A 83 5.70 -10.32 4.35
N ILE A 84 6.66 -10.67 3.50
CA ILE A 84 6.40 -11.42 2.26
C ILE A 84 6.92 -12.83 2.44
N VAL A 85 6.02 -13.79 2.25
CA VAL A 85 6.32 -15.22 2.35
C VAL A 85 6.14 -15.83 0.96
N PRO A 86 7.15 -16.47 0.37
CA PRO A 86 6.95 -17.23 -0.87
C PRO A 86 5.86 -18.28 -0.65
N ASP A 87 4.95 -18.44 -1.61
CA ASP A 87 3.74 -19.26 -1.43
C ASP A 87 4.09 -20.73 -1.16
N ALA A 88 5.21 -21.20 -1.72
CA ALA A 88 5.76 -22.53 -1.46
C ALA A 88 6.10 -22.82 0.02
N TYR A 89 6.31 -21.78 0.84
CA TYR A 89 6.61 -21.89 2.27
C TYR A 89 5.46 -21.39 3.15
N PHE A 90 4.32 -21.04 2.56
CA PHE A 90 3.19 -20.51 3.32
C PHE A 90 2.30 -21.62 3.86
N GLU A 91 2.09 -21.61 5.18
CA GLU A 91 1.08 -22.42 5.85
C GLU A 91 0.07 -21.51 6.55
N TRP A 92 -1.21 -21.58 6.15
CA TRP A 92 -2.29 -20.77 6.74
C TRP A 92 -2.32 -20.82 8.27
N ARG A 93 -2.14 -22.01 8.85
CA ARG A 93 -2.16 -22.21 10.31
C ARG A 93 -1.00 -21.51 11.04
N LYS A 94 0.11 -21.25 10.34
CA LYS A 94 1.29 -20.56 10.87
C LYS A 94 1.38 -19.11 10.44
N ALA A 95 0.36 -18.55 9.76
CA ALA A 95 0.42 -17.20 9.23
C ALA A 95 0.70 -16.15 10.32
N LYS A 96 0.06 -16.27 11.50
CA LYS A 96 0.30 -15.37 12.63
C LYS A 96 1.72 -15.50 13.18
N GLU A 97 2.18 -16.73 13.41
CA GLU A 97 3.55 -17.01 13.89
C GLU A 97 4.62 -16.48 12.91
N LEU A 98 4.45 -16.73 11.62
CA LEU A 98 5.35 -16.23 10.56
C LEU A 98 5.38 -14.70 10.55
N PHE A 99 4.23 -14.05 10.74
CA PHE A 99 4.15 -12.60 10.81
C PHE A 99 4.89 -12.06 12.04
N GLU A 100 4.58 -12.58 13.23
CA GLU A 100 5.17 -12.14 14.51
C GLU A 100 6.67 -12.44 14.62
N PHE A 101 7.17 -13.45 13.91
CA PHE A 101 8.60 -13.71 13.80
C PHE A 101 9.35 -12.58 13.06
N ASN A 102 8.73 -12.00 12.03
CA ASN A 102 9.35 -10.98 11.19
C ASN A 102 9.04 -9.55 11.66
N ILE A 103 7.91 -9.34 12.33
CA ILE A 103 7.40 -8.04 12.71
C ILE A 103 7.35 -7.93 14.23
N HIS A 104 8.13 -7.01 14.78
CA HIS A 104 8.19 -6.77 16.22
C HIS A 104 6.90 -6.15 16.78
N GLY A 105 6.58 -6.49 18.03
CA GLY A 105 5.41 -5.99 18.76
C GLY A 105 4.19 -6.89 18.62
N GLU A 106 3.16 -6.62 19.43
CA GLU A 106 1.90 -7.37 19.38
C GLU A 106 1.23 -7.20 18.02
N SER A 107 0.75 -8.30 17.45
CA SER A 107 -0.02 -8.28 16.20
C SER A 107 -1.51 -8.19 16.50
N GLY A 108 -2.22 -7.38 15.70
CA GLY A 108 -3.68 -7.41 15.68
C GLY A 108 -4.22 -8.58 14.87
N LYS A 109 -5.26 -8.34 14.08
CA LYS A 109 -5.77 -9.30 13.11
C LYS A 109 -4.78 -9.46 11.96
N VAL A 110 -4.05 -10.58 11.94
CA VAL A 110 -3.20 -10.94 10.80
C VAL A 110 -4.05 -11.38 9.60
N LEU A 111 -3.80 -10.73 8.47
CA LEU A 111 -4.46 -10.93 7.18
C LEU A 111 -3.41 -11.33 6.13
N ASN A 112 -3.88 -11.84 4.98
CA ASN A 112 -2.98 -12.18 3.89
C ASN A 112 -3.55 -11.84 2.51
N ASN A 113 -2.67 -11.47 1.58
CA ASN A 113 -2.99 -11.33 0.16
C ASN A 113 -2.04 -12.19 -0.67
N TYR A 114 -2.58 -12.99 -1.58
CA TYR A 114 -1.80 -13.76 -2.56
C TYR A 114 -1.49 -12.92 -3.80
N ILE A 115 -0.24 -12.97 -4.26
CA ILE A 115 0.26 -12.27 -5.44
C ILE A 115 0.72 -13.32 -6.44
N SER A 116 -0.07 -13.51 -7.50
CA SER A 116 0.18 -14.52 -8.53
C SER A 116 1.50 -14.31 -9.27
N GLU A 117 1.78 -13.05 -9.64
CA GLU A 117 2.91 -12.65 -10.48
C GLU A 117 4.25 -12.99 -9.84
N SER A 118 4.31 -12.96 -8.52
CA SER A 118 5.51 -13.24 -7.72
C SER A 118 5.41 -14.56 -6.96
N SER A 119 4.30 -15.31 -7.10
CA SER A 119 4.01 -16.53 -6.34
C SER A 119 4.32 -16.40 -4.84
N CYS A 120 3.83 -15.33 -4.23
CA CYS A 120 4.07 -15.01 -2.83
C CYS A 120 2.80 -14.53 -2.14
N ARG A 121 2.85 -14.52 -0.80
CA ARG A 121 1.82 -13.94 0.05
C ARG A 121 2.38 -12.80 0.87
N ILE A 122 1.60 -11.75 0.99
CA ILE A 122 1.88 -10.64 1.89
C ILE A 122 1.05 -10.85 3.14
N LEU A 123 1.72 -11.02 4.27
CA LEU A 123 1.10 -11.05 5.59
C LEU A 123 1.19 -9.65 6.20
N PHE A 124 0.09 -9.13 6.70
CA PHE A 124 0.01 -7.80 7.29
C PHE A 124 -1.00 -7.83 8.44
N ASP A 125 -0.83 -6.96 9.42
CA ASP A 125 -1.79 -6.82 10.51
C ASP A 125 -2.67 -5.57 10.34
N LEU A 126 -3.80 -5.63 11.02
CA LEU A 126 -4.68 -4.51 11.29
C LEU A 126 -5.11 -4.62 12.74
N ASP A 127 -5.19 -3.50 13.43
CA ASP A 127 -5.74 -3.45 14.79
C ASP A 127 -7.11 -4.17 14.86
N GLU A 128 -7.33 -4.97 15.91
CA GLU A 128 -8.52 -5.82 16.01
C GLU A 128 -9.82 -5.02 16.13
N GLU A 129 -9.78 -3.89 16.84
CA GLU A 129 -10.93 -3.00 17.00
C GLU A 129 -11.27 -2.33 15.67
N VAL A 130 -10.26 -1.83 14.96
CA VAL A 130 -10.41 -1.25 13.62
C VAL A 130 -10.94 -2.29 12.63
N TYR A 131 -10.36 -3.50 12.59
CA TYR A 131 -10.84 -4.58 11.72
C TYR A 131 -12.32 -4.90 11.99
N SER A 132 -12.68 -5.06 13.27
CA SER A 132 -14.05 -5.39 13.69
C SER A 132 -15.02 -4.26 13.38
N PHE A 133 -14.60 -3.00 13.55
CA PHE A 133 -15.41 -1.83 13.18
C PHE A 133 -15.68 -1.80 11.67
N LEU A 134 -14.65 -1.97 10.85
CA LEU A 134 -14.79 -1.94 9.39
C LEU A 134 -15.66 -3.09 8.86
N CYS A 135 -15.49 -4.30 9.39
CA CYS A 135 -16.34 -5.44 9.04
C CYS A 135 -17.82 -5.25 9.40
N ARG A 136 -18.11 -4.51 10.49
CA ARG A 136 -19.49 -4.21 10.90
C ARG A 136 -20.14 -3.10 10.07
N ASN A 137 -19.35 -2.13 9.62
CA ASN A 137 -19.88 -0.90 9.00
C ASN A 137 -19.78 -0.88 7.47
N LEU A 138 -18.95 -1.73 6.87
CA LEU A 138 -18.80 -1.82 5.41
C LEU A 138 -19.53 -3.05 4.86
N TRP A 139 -20.08 -2.90 3.66
CA TRP A 139 -20.65 -4.02 2.93
C TRP A 139 -19.56 -4.89 2.30
N ASN A 140 -19.39 -6.11 2.81
CA ASN A 140 -18.47 -7.15 2.34
C ASN A 140 -17.04 -6.63 1.99
N PRO A 141 -16.32 -6.01 2.96
CA PRO A 141 -15.03 -5.41 2.70
C PRO A 141 -13.95 -6.45 2.40
N SER A 142 -13.13 -6.17 1.40
CA SER A 142 -11.91 -6.93 1.12
C SER A 142 -10.68 -6.10 1.49
N PHE A 143 -9.84 -6.66 2.35
CA PHE A 143 -8.68 -5.98 2.94
C PHE A 143 -7.39 -6.31 2.17
N PHE A 144 -6.59 -5.29 1.93
CA PHE A 144 -5.32 -5.40 1.21
C PHE A 144 -4.22 -4.63 1.92
N SER A 145 -3.02 -5.20 1.96
CA SER A 145 -1.81 -4.39 2.16
C SER A 145 -1.63 -3.47 0.95
N HIS A 146 -1.17 -2.24 1.17
CA HIS A 146 -0.78 -1.34 0.09
C HIS A 146 0.23 -1.99 -0.89
N LYS A 147 1.12 -2.86 -0.40
CA LYS A 147 2.04 -3.63 -1.26
C LYS A 147 1.33 -4.59 -2.18
N ALA A 148 0.23 -5.20 -1.74
CA ALA A 148 -0.53 -6.13 -2.58
C ALA A 148 -1.14 -5.45 -3.80
N ARG A 149 -1.37 -4.12 -3.73
CA ARG A 149 -1.85 -3.33 -4.85
C ARG A 149 -0.74 -2.97 -5.84
N LEU A 150 0.47 -2.75 -5.35
CA LEU A 150 1.59 -2.25 -6.15
C LEU A 150 2.42 -3.35 -6.80
N LEU A 151 2.63 -4.48 -6.11
CA LEU A 151 3.51 -5.56 -6.60
C LEU A 151 3.12 -6.12 -7.97
N PRO A 152 1.84 -6.43 -8.27
CA PRO A 152 1.44 -6.88 -9.60
C PRO A 152 1.81 -5.90 -10.72
N PHE A 153 1.68 -4.60 -10.46
CA PHE A 153 2.03 -3.56 -11.42
C PHE A 153 3.54 -3.51 -11.66
N PHE A 154 4.35 -3.50 -10.58
CA PHE A 154 5.81 -3.46 -10.68
C PHE A 154 6.40 -4.71 -11.35
N ALA A 155 5.86 -5.89 -11.07
CA ALA A 155 6.30 -7.14 -11.70
C ALA A 155 6.25 -7.04 -13.24
N ASN A 156 5.19 -6.42 -13.77
CA ASN A 156 4.94 -6.30 -15.22
C ASN A 156 5.57 -5.06 -15.88
N TYR A 157 6.00 -4.05 -15.12
CA TYR A 157 6.49 -2.77 -15.66
C TYR A 157 7.80 -2.88 -16.46
N ARG A 158 7.75 -2.89 -17.80
CA ARG A 158 8.96 -3.04 -18.65
C ARG A 158 9.73 -4.34 -18.42
N VAL A 159 9.04 -5.45 -18.15
CA VAL A 159 9.65 -6.76 -17.86
C VAL A 159 10.51 -7.34 -19.00
N VAL A 160 10.30 -6.89 -20.25
CA VAL A 160 11.09 -7.31 -21.43
C VAL A 160 12.56 -6.88 -21.32
N ASP A 161 12.81 -5.89 -20.49
CA ASP A 161 14.14 -5.42 -20.16
C ASP A 161 14.84 -6.43 -19.23
N ARG A 162 16.01 -6.93 -19.63
CA ARG A 162 16.79 -7.91 -18.83
C ARG A 162 17.45 -7.29 -17.60
N ARG A 163 17.34 -5.97 -17.44
CA ARG A 163 17.86 -5.22 -16.30
C ARG A 163 17.11 -5.55 -15.02
N LYS A 164 17.80 -5.50 -13.88
CA LYS A 164 17.10 -5.43 -12.59
C LYS A 164 16.45 -4.05 -12.48
N ARG A 165 15.33 -4.01 -11.77
CA ARG A 165 14.51 -2.82 -11.60
C ARG A 165 14.33 -2.58 -10.11
N CYS A 166 14.62 -1.37 -9.64
CA CYS A 166 14.35 -0.93 -8.28
C CYS A 166 13.31 0.19 -8.32
N PHE A 167 12.18 -0.02 -7.67
CA PHE A 167 11.10 0.94 -7.52
C PHE A 167 11.20 1.56 -6.12
N VAL A 168 11.31 2.88 -6.07
CA VAL A 168 11.31 3.66 -4.84
C VAL A 168 10.09 4.57 -4.86
N ASP A 169 9.22 4.39 -3.88
CA ASP A 169 8.00 5.16 -3.70
C ASP A 169 8.07 5.92 -2.37
N PHE A 170 7.99 7.25 -2.41
CA PHE A 170 7.97 8.11 -1.22
C PHE A 170 6.51 8.45 -0.87
N HIS A 171 5.96 7.94 0.22
CA HIS A 171 4.53 8.05 0.52
C HIS A 171 4.26 8.03 2.03
N ASP A 172 3.26 8.78 2.50
CA ASP A 172 2.74 8.74 3.89
C ASP A 172 3.85 8.67 4.98
N GLU A 173 4.85 9.54 4.90
CA GLU A 173 6.02 9.55 5.80
C GLU A 173 6.80 8.22 5.85
N MET A 174 6.83 7.51 4.72
CA MET A 174 7.52 6.24 4.50
C MET A 174 8.22 6.22 3.14
N VAL A 175 9.21 5.35 3.04
CA VAL A 175 9.84 4.99 1.77
C VAL A 175 9.70 3.50 1.51
N SER A 176 9.16 3.19 0.33
CA SER A 176 8.91 1.84 -0.15
C SER A 176 9.92 1.48 -1.22
N VAL A 177 10.76 0.46 -0.98
CA VAL A 177 11.80 0.02 -1.92
C VAL A 177 11.51 -1.40 -2.38
N THR A 178 11.33 -1.61 -3.68
CA THR A 178 10.96 -2.90 -4.27
C THR A 178 11.86 -3.24 -5.46
N CYS A 179 12.49 -4.41 -5.45
CA CYS A 179 13.44 -4.82 -6.48
C CYS A 179 12.96 -6.07 -7.22
N PHE A 180 13.16 -6.08 -8.54
CA PHE A 180 12.80 -7.19 -9.43
C PHE A 180 13.96 -7.56 -10.37
N SER A 181 14.05 -8.84 -10.74
CA SER A 181 14.85 -9.34 -11.86
C SER A 181 13.93 -10.14 -12.79
N GLY A 182 13.71 -9.66 -14.01
CA GLY A 182 12.55 -10.15 -14.79
C GLY A 182 11.27 -9.99 -13.96
N SER A 183 10.35 -10.95 -13.99
CA SER A 183 9.15 -10.95 -13.14
C SER A 183 9.41 -11.38 -11.69
N THR A 184 10.61 -11.86 -11.36
CA THR A 184 10.94 -12.37 -10.03
C THR A 184 11.15 -11.22 -9.04
N LEU A 185 10.37 -11.24 -7.96
CA LEU A 185 10.56 -10.33 -6.83
C LEU A 185 11.84 -10.69 -6.08
N LEU A 186 12.77 -9.75 -5.97
CA LEU A 186 14.00 -9.91 -5.19
C LEU A 186 13.82 -9.46 -3.74
N SER A 187 13.17 -8.31 -3.54
CA SER A 187 12.87 -7.76 -2.22
C SER A 187 11.76 -6.73 -2.31
N ALA A 188 10.93 -6.60 -1.28
CA ALA A 188 10.05 -5.44 -1.10
C ALA A 188 10.00 -5.07 0.38
N ASN A 189 10.45 -3.85 0.69
CA ASN A 189 10.48 -3.36 2.06
C ASN A 189 9.89 -1.94 2.10
N THR A 190 9.42 -1.56 3.29
CA THR A 190 8.93 -0.20 3.57
C THR A 190 9.52 0.23 4.89
N TYR A 191 10.11 1.42 4.88
CA TYR A 191 10.80 1.99 6.03
C TYR A 191 10.06 3.27 6.43
N PRO A 192 9.79 3.49 7.72
CA PRO A 192 9.39 4.81 8.21
C PRO A 192 10.45 5.84 7.81
N ASP A 193 10.01 6.94 7.19
CA ASP A 193 10.86 8.04 6.76
C ASP A 193 10.73 9.17 7.79
N LYS A 194 11.29 8.94 8.98
CA LYS A 194 11.29 9.92 10.08
C LYS A 194 12.33 11.03 9.85
N ASP A 195 13.40 10.71 9.12
CA ASP A 195 14.49 11.61 8.75
C ASP A 195 14.96 11.32 7.31
N LYS A 196 15.10 12.37 6.48
CA LYS A 196 15.42 12.25 5.04
C LYS A 196 16.69 11.45 4.73
N TYR A 197 17.67 11.47 5.64
CA TYR A 197 18.91 10.71 5.49
C TYR A 197 18.70 9.20 5.63
N ASP A 198 17.71 8.77 6.41
CA ASP A 198 17.38 7.36 6.60
C ASP A 198 16.77 6.76 5.34
N ALA A 199 15.94 7.52 4.61
CA ALA A 199 15.38 7.06 3.35
C ALA A 199 16.46 6.76 2.30
N LEU A 200 17.41 7.68 2.10
CA LEU A 200 18.52 7.49 1.16
C LEU A 200 19.37 6.28 1.57
N PHE A 201 19.72 6.16 2.86
CA PHE A 201 20.48 5.03 3.38
C PHE A 201 19.79 3.70 3.09
N ASN A 202 18.49 3.59 3.38
CA ASN A 202 17.73 2.36 3.13
C ASN A 202 17.67 2.00 1.64
N ILE A 203 17.49 2.99 0.76
CA ILE A 203 17.49 2.76 -0.70
C ILE A 203 18.84 2.21 -1.16
N VAL A 204 19.95 2.86 -0.78
CA VAL A 204 21.30 2.44 -1.19
C VAL A 204 21.63 1.07 -0.62
N ASN A 205 21.29 0.79 0.63
CA ASN A 205 21.51 -0.51 1.26
C ASN A 205 20.75 -1.64 0.55
N VAL A 206 19.50 -1.40 0.15
CA VAL A 206 18.74 -2.37 -0.66
C VAL A 206 19.38 -2.54 -2.04
N TRP A 207 19.82 -1.45 -2.67
CA TRP A 207 20.48 -1.48 -3.96
C TRP A 207 21.74 -2.37 -3.95
N GLU A 208 22.58 -2.20 -2.93
CA GLU A 208 23.80 -3.00 -2.74
C GLU A 208 23.48 -4.47 -2.41
N LYS A 209 22.57 -4.72 -1.46
CA LYS A 209 22.20 -6.08 -1.04
C LYS A 209 21.59 -6.92 -2.16
N GLN A 210 20.83 -6.29 -3.05
CA GLN A 210 20.26 -6.97 -4.22
C GLN A 210 21.22 -7.01 -5.42
N SER A 211 22.45 -6.48 -5.24
CA SER A 211 23.50 -6.42 -6.25
C SER A 211 22.99 -5.81 -7.55
N LEU A 212 22.36 -4.63 -7.46
CA LEU A 212 21.99 -3.85 -8.64
C LEU A 212 23.20 -3.07 -9.16
N ASP A 213 23.35 -3.02 -10.47
CA ASP A 213 24.45 -2.33 -11.15
C ASP A 213 24.09 -0.87 -11.44
N GLN A 214 24.95 0.06 -10.99
CA GLN A 214 24.73 1.51 -11.13
C GLN A 214 24.68 2.01 -12.58
N ASN A 215 25.29 1.29 -13.52
CA ASN A 215 25.40 1.68 -14.92
C ASN A 215 24.33 1.04 -15.80
N SER A 216 23.94 -0.21 -15.51
CA SER A 216 22.97 -0.95 -16.31
C SER A 216 21.58 -0.92 -15.71
N ASP A 217 21.40 -1.13 -14.41
CA ASP A 217 20.07 -1.35 -13.84
C ASP A 217 19.24 -0.07 -13.72
N LEU A 218 17.92 -0.25 -13.58
CA LEU A 218 16.93 0.82 -13.62
C LEU A 218 16.40 1.16 -12.22
N LEU A 219 16.54 2.41 -11.82
CA LEU A 219 15.79 2.99 -10.71
C LEU A 219 14.51 3.64 -11.26
N VAL A 220 13.38 3.47 -10.58
CA VAL A 220 12.12 4.14 -10.89
C VAL A 220 11.64 4.84 -9.62
N LEU A 221 11.42 6.15 -9.71
CA LEU A 221 11.01 6.98 -8.58
C LEU A 221 9.53 7.37 -8.71
N SER A 222 8.76 7.26 -7.62
CA SER A 222 7.36 7.67 -7.53
C SER A 222 7.00 8.29 -6.18
N GLY A 223 5.76 8.78 -6.06
CA GLY A 223 5.23 9.37 -4.83
C GLY A 223 5.60 10.85 -4.66
N ASN A 224 5.83 11.26 -3.42
CA ASN A 224 6.15 12.64 -3.04
C ASN A 224 7.61 13.02 -3.36
N LEU A 225 7.89 13.18 -4.65
CA LEU A 225 9.20 13.60 -5.14
C LEU A 225 9.60 15.03 -4.75
N PRO A 226 8.70 16.03 -4.70
CA PRO A 226 9.06 17.41 -4.36
C PRO A 226 9.72 17.56 -2.99
N ASP A 227 9.29 16.78 -1.99
CA ASP A 227 9.83 16.86 -0.62
C ASP A 227 11.15 16.10 -0.44
N ASN A 228 11.47 15.24 -1.42
CA ASN A 228 12.62 14.33 -1.43
C ASN A 228 13.69 14.70 -2.46
N LYS A 229 13.69 15.95 -2.95
CA LYS A 229 14.61 16.44 -4.00
C LYS A 229 16.09 16.17 -3.73
N GLU A 230 16.55 16.31 -2.49
CA GLU A 230 17.96 16.11 -2.13
C GLU A 230 18.39 14.64 -2.23
N SER A 231 17.58 13.74 -1.67
CA SER A 231 17.78 12.29 -1.80
C SER A 231 17.74 11.88 -3.28
N ILE A 232 16.79 12.41 -4.05
CA ILE A 232 16.68 12.15 -5.51
C ILE A 232 17.91 12.67 -6.27
N ALA A 233 18.38 13.88 -5.97
CA ALA A 233 19.57 14.44 -6.59
C ALA A 233 20.81 13.59 -6.30
N THR A 234 20.90 13.01 -5.11
CA THR A 234 21.99 12.10 -4.74
C THR A 234 21.87 10.76 -5.47
N LEU A 235 20.68 10.16 -5.53
CA LEU A 235 20.44 8.93 -6.28
C LEU A 235 20.79 9.08 -7.77
N LYS A 236 20.45 10.22 -8.39
CA LYS A 236 20.81 10.53 -9.79
C LYS A 236 22.32 10.70 -10.04
N LYS A 237 23.11 10.97 -9.00
CA LYS A 237 24.58 10.98 -9.09
C LYS A 237 25.16 9.56 -8.98
N LEU A 238 24.52 8.70 -8.20
CA LEU A 238 24.98 7.34 -7.92
C LEU A 238 24.53 6.34 -8.99
N ILE A 239 23.36 6.53 -9.58
CA ILE A 239 22.71 5.58 -10.49
C ILE A 239 22.45 6.28 -11.82
N LYS A 240 22.90 5.64 -12.90
CA LYS A 240 22.87 6.21 -14.25
C LYS A 240 21.46 6.23 -14.86
N ASN A 241 20.64 5.22 -14.60
CA ASN A 241 19.30 5.10 -15.18
C ASN A 241 18.24 5.33 -14.11
N VAL A 242 17.67 6.53 -14.06
CA VAL A 242 16.62 6.96 -13.11
C VAL A 242 15.43 7.56 -13.87
#